data_AF-A0A0R3PVE4-F1
#
_entry.id   AF-A0A0R3PVE4-F1
#
_cell.length_a   1.000
_cell.length_b   1.000
_cell.length_c   1.000
_cell.angle_alpha   90.00
_cell.angle_beta   90.00
_cell.angle_gamma   90.00
#
_symmetry.space_group_name_H-M   'P 1'
#
loop_
_entity.id
_entity.type
_entity.pdbx_description
1 polymer ?
#
loop_
_entity_poly.entity_id
_entity_poly.type
_entity_poly.pdbx_seq_one_letter_code
_entity_poly.pdbx_strand_id
1 'polypeptide(L)'
;MLKWRRFVIKVVIEAINFQRYCNFLRQWCYVQNLFFRYACAVDCMITSAYFTYRLGRHKKRMVMFNGEFLQMDPLPIRGDEPGAEVLFNSKSDYDKYRSLMPTKIRQWTNMCVPFCELHASFEEYALLKALTIWHLMFYKLSEAGRNVCHRQRDLIMLALHQVCSKKALDPEVRMGSLLLAMSYVLEQAQALVHNYRMITFFDVMKCDSVLVDMFNY
;
A
#
# COMPACT_ATOMS: atom_id res chain seq x y z
N MET A 1 -15.97 -2.25 25.03
CA MET A 1 -15.56 -1.56 23.77
C MET A 1 -14.11 -1.04 23.79
N LEU A 2 -13.60 -0.47 24.89
CA LEU A 2 -12.22 0.08 24.99
C LEU A 2 -11.05 -0.93 24.95
N LYS A 3 -11.25 -2.19 25.35
CA LYS A 3 -10.19 -3.23 25.34
C LYS A 3 -9.77 -3.69 23.92
N TRP A 4 -10.68 -3.64 22.94
CA TRP A 4 -10.43 -4.11 21.58
C TRP A 4 -9.78 -3.06 20.68
N ARG A 5 -10.13 -1.77 20.87
CA ARG A 5 -9.38 -0.67 20.24
C ARG A 5 -7.91 -0.71 20.65
N ARG A 6 -7.61 -1.02 21.93
CA ARG A 6 -6.23 -1.24 22.39
C ARG A 6 -5.55 -2.44 21.76
N PHE A 7 -6.29 -3.48 21.31
CA PHE A 7 -5.73 -4.66 20.63
C PHE A 7 -5.42 -4.39 19.15
N VAL A 8 -6.33 -3.77 18.40
CA VAL A 8 -6.07 -3.38 16.99
C VAL A 8 -5.01 -2.29 16.92
N ILE A 9 -5.08 -1.31 17.85
CA ILE A 9 -4.00 -0.36 18.05
C ILE A 9 -2.75 -1.11 18.46
N LYS A 10 -2.77 -2.11 19.35
CA LYS A 10 -1.59 -2.94 19.66
C LYS A 10 -1.04 -3.68 18.45
N VAL A 11 -1.86 -4.24 17.56
CA VAL A 11 -1.40 -5.01 16.39
C VAL A 11 -0.82 -4.08 15.32
N VAL A 12 -1.43 -2.92 15.10
CA VAL A 12 -0.89 -1.87 14.22
C VAL A 12 0.34 -1.22 14.86
N ILE A 13 0.31 -0.97 16.16
CA ILE A 13 1.45 -0.55 16.98
C ILE A 13 2.46 -1.68 17.14
N GLU A 14 2.17 -2.96 16.91
CA GLU A 14 3.15 -4.07 16.95
C GLU A 14 3.75 -4.28 15.56
N ALA A 15 3.00 -3.98 14.50
CA ALA A 15 3.52 -3.78 13.15
C ALA A 15 4.42 -2.53 13.05
N ILE A 16 4.11 -1.45 13.78
CA ILE A 16 4.92 -0.21 13.88
C ILE A 16 6.02 -0.33 14.95
N ASN A 17 5.75 -0.96 16.10
CA ASN A 17 6.73 -1.36 17.13
C ASN A 17 7.54 -2.59 16.69
N PHE A 18 7.49 -2.97 15.42
CA PHE A 18 8.53 -3.81 14.85
C PHE A 18 9.91 -3.17 15.09
N GLN A 19 10.02 -1.84 15.23
CA GLN A 19 11.24 -1.17 15.75
C GLN A 19 11.69 -1.70 17.13
N ARG A 20 10.76 -2.05 18.02
CA ARG A 20 11.01 -2.62 19.35
C ARG A 20 11.22 -4.14 19.32
N TYR A 21 10.61 -4.85 18.37
CA TYR A 21 10.90 -6.26 18.10
C TYR A 21 12.28 -6.44 17.41
N CYS A 22 12.69 -5.47 16.60
CA CYS A 22 14.02 -5.35 15.98
C CYS A 22 15.15 -5.18 17.01
N ASN A 23 14.87 -4.58 18.17
CA ASN A 23 15.84 -4.49 19.27
C ASN A 23 16.17 -5.84 19.91
N PHE A 24 15.44 -6.92 19.58
CA PHE A 24 15.74 -8.27 20.06
C PHE A 24 16.79 -9.01 19.22
N LEU A 25 17.15 -8.51 18.02
CA LEU A 25 18.11 -9.20 17.15
C LEU A 25 19.07 -8.19 16.47
N ARG A 26 20.20 -7.95 17.13
CA ARG A 26 21.37 -7.13 16.67
C ARG A 26 22.00 -7.55 15.32
N GLN A 27 21.39 -8.48 14.58
CA GLN A 27 22.01 -9.16 13.44
C GLN A 27 21.33 -8.91 12.08
N TRP A 28 20.29 -8.07 12.01
CA TRP A 28 19.37 -8.02 10.85
C TRP A 28 19.21 -6.66 10.16
N CYS A 29 20.23 -5.79 10.16
CA CYS A 29 20.15 -4.44 9.56
C CYS A 29 19.55 -4.45 8.13
N TYR A 30 19.96 -5.40 7.27
CA TYR A 30 19.46 -5.51 5.90
C TYR A 30 17.97 -5.91 5.78
N VAL A 31 17.56 -6.98 6.47
CA VAL A 31 16.17 -7.49 6.35
C VAL A 31 15.18 -6.55 7.03
N GLN A 32 15.61 -5.85 8.07
CA GLN A 32 14.81 -4.79 8.70
C GLN A 32 14.56 -3.64 7.73
N ASN A 33 15.59 -3.20 7.01
CA ASN A 33 15.45 -2.20 5.96
C ASN A 33 14.55 -2.71 4.83
N LEU A 34 14.73 -3.95 4.36
CA LEU A 34 13.89 -4.53 3.34
C LEU A 34 12.41 -4.59 3.77
N PHE A 35 12.15 -5.04 5.00
CA PHE A 35 10.81 -5.08 5.59
C PHE A 35 10.18 -3.70 5.64
N PHE A 36 10.91 -2.71 6.18
CA PHE A 36 10.44 -1.34 6.27
C PHE A 36 10.05 -0.79 4.89
N ARG A 37 10.84 -1.07 3.86
CA ARG A 37 10.60 -0.57 2.51
C ARG A 37 9.32 -1.13 1.88
N TYR A 38 9.15 -2.44 1.94
CA TYR A 38 7.93 -3.09 1.46
C TYR A 38 6.70 -2.68 2.29
N ALA A 39 6.88 -2.50 3.60
CA ALA A 39 5.84 -1.98 4.47
C ALA A 39 5.40 -0.57 4.03
N CYS A 40 6.34 0.34 3.75
CA CYS A 40 6.04 1.67 3.25
C CYS A 40 5.33 1.66 1.88
N ALA A 41 5.77 0.79 0.96
CA ALA A 41 5.15 0.67 -0.36
C ALA A 41 3.70 0.16 -0.28
N VAL A 42 3.44 -0.84 0.56
CA VAL A 42 2.08 -1.35 0.78
C VAL A 42 1.24 -0.33 1.54
N ASP A 43 1.81 0.29 2.58
CA ASP A 43 1.13 1.29 3.40
C ASP A 43 0.68 2.48 2.57
N CYS A 44 1.55 3.05 1.73
CA CYS A 44 1.22 4.21 0.93
C CYS A 44 0.08 3.90 -0.06
N MET A 45 0.06 2.70 -0.63
CA MET A 45 -0.99 2.26 -1.55
C MET A 45 -2.32 2.07 -0.83
N ILE A 46 -2.37 1.18 0.17
CA ILE A 46 -3.63 0.83 0.83
C ILE A 46 -4.21 1.99 1.66
N THR A 47 -3.36 2.84 2.23
CA THR A 47 -3.79 4.06 2.92
C THR A 47 -4.41 5.05 1.95
N SER A 48 -3.84 5.25 0.76
CA SER A 48 -4.45 6.11 -0.27
C SER A 48 -5.84 5.60 -0.68
N ALA A 49 -6.00 4.28 -0.86
CA ALA A 49 -7.29 3.68 -1.17
C ALA A 49 -8.32 3.86 -0.05
N TYR A 50 -7.92 3.65 1.21
CA TYR A 50 -8.82 3.85 2.35
C TYR A 50 -9.19 5.33 2.57
N PHE A 51 -8.24 6.26 2.43
CA PHE A 51 -8.54 7.70 2.51
C PHE A 51 -9.45 8.14 1.38
N THR A 52 -9.22 7.63 0.17
CA THR A 52 -10.12 7.86 -0.97
C THR A 52 -11.53 7.37 -0.65
N TYR A 53 -11.69 6.17 -0.12
CA TYR A 53 -13.00 5.66 0.31
C TYR A 53 -13.68 6.59 1.33
N ARG A 54 -12.93 7.05 2.33
CA ARG A 54 -13.48 7.83 3.44
C ARG A 54 -13.77 9.30 3.10
N LEU A 55 -12.97 9.91 2.23
CA LEU A 55 -12.94 11.37 2.04
C LEU A 55 -13.08 11.80 0.57
N GLY A 56 -12.69 10.94 -0.37
CA GLY A 56 -12.49 11.30 -1.77
C GLY A 56 -13.56 10.77 -2.73
N ARG A 57 -14.19 9.63 -2.44
CA ARG A 57 -15.05 8.87 -3.37
C ARG A 57 -16.20 9.72 -3.92
N HIS A 58 -16.94 10.38 -3.04
CA HIS A 58 -18.08 11.23 -3.40
C HIS A 58 -17.67 12.48 -4.20
N LYS A 59 -16.43 12.93 -4.04
CA LYS A 59 -15.87 14.08 -4.78
C LYS A 59 -15.09 13.65 -6.02
N LYS A 60 -15.03 12.33 -6.30
CA LYS A 60 -14.26 11.72 -7.39
C LYS A 60 -12.79 12.15 -7.35
N ARG A 61 -12.22 12.14 -6.13
CA ARG A 61 -10.84 12.50 -5.83
C ARG A 61 -10.07 11.31 -5.28
N MET A 62 -8.90 11.04 -5.84
CA MET A 62 -7.95 10.12 -5.22
C MET A 62 -7.20 10.87 -4.13
N VAL A 63 -7.36 10.45 -2.88
CA VAL A 63 -6.62 11.00 -1.74
C VAL A 63 -5.37 10.16 -1.54
N MET A 64 -4.21 10.81 -1.55
CA MET A 64 -2.91 10.19 -1.37
C MET A 64 -2.60 9.99 0.12
N PHE A 65 -1.63 9.13 0.42
CA PHE A 65 -1.24 8.79 1.80
C PHE A 65 -0.77 10.01 2.64
N ASN A 66 -0.28 11.05 1.98
CA ASN A 66 0.14 12.32 2.61
C ASN A 66 -1.03 13.31 2.80
N GLY A 67 -2.25 12.97 2.37
CA GLY A 67 -3.44 13.80 2.50
C GLY A 67 -3.71 14.75 1.32
N GLU A 68 -2.78 14.87 0.38
CA GLU A 68 -3.03 15.56 -0.89
C GLU A 68 -4.03 14.79 -1.76
N PHE A 69 -4.60 15.43 -2.78
CA PHE A 69 -5.58 14.78 -3.64
C PHE A 69 -5.42 15.10 -5.12
N LEU A 70 -5.85 14.17 -5.97
CA LEU A 70 -5.96 14.31 -7.41
C LEU A 70 -7.42 14.21 -7.83
N GLN A 71 -7.89 15.13 -8.69
CA GLN A 71 -9.20 15.01 -9.32
C GLN A 71 -9.15 13.88 -10.37
N MET A 72 -10.10 12.94 -10.30
CA MET A 72 -10.13 11.74 -11.15
C MET A 72 -11.40 11.63 -12.00
N ASP A 73 -12.26 12.65 -11.96
CA ASP A 73 -13.36 12.81 -12.90
C ASP A 73 -13.51 14.30 -13.28
N PRO A 74 -13.30 14.68 -14.55
CA PRO A 74 -12.80 13.81 -15.62
C PRO A 74 -11.40 13.26 -15.28
N LEU A 75 -11.03 12.10 -15.87
CA LEU A 75 -9.69 11.56 -15.67
C LEU A 75 -8.64 12.57 -16.17
N PRO A 76 -7.52 12.76 -15.43
CA PRO A 76 -6.41 13.56 -15.92
C PRO A 76 -5.89 13.02 -17.25
N ILE A 77 -5.32 13.91 -18.07
CA ILE A 77 -4.56 13.51 -19.25
C ILE A 77 -3.36 12.66 -18.83
N ARG A 78 -2.91 11.76 -19.70
CA ARG A 78 -1.79 10.85 -19.43
C ARG A 78 -0.44 11.47 -19.76
N GLY A 79 -0.42 12.50 -20.60
CA GLY A 79 0.78 13.12 -21.15
C GLY A 79 1.32 12.42 -22.40
N ASP A 80 0.61 11.42 -22.96
CA ASP A 80 0.90 10.84 -24.27
C ASP A 80 0.03 11.42 -25.40
N GLU A 81 -0.94 12.26 -25.04
CA GLU A 81 -1.82 12.91 -25.98
C GLU A 81 -1.07 13.93 -26.85
N PRO A 82 -1.43 14.07 -28.15
CA PRO A 82 -0.80 15.04 -29.04
C PRO A 82 -0.89 16.47 -28.49
N GLY A 83 0.25 17.15 -28.38
CA GLY A 83 0.32 18.53 -27.89
C GLY A 83 0.26 18.70 -26.37
N ALA A 84 0.23 17.62 -25.58
CA ALA A 84 0.20 17.69 -24.12
C ALA A 84 1.39 18.48 -23.52
N GLU A 85 2.54 18.51 -24.20
CA GLU A 85 3.74 19.24 -23.79
C GLU A 85 3.50 20.75 -23.62
N VAL A 86 2.57 21.34 -24.39
CA VAL A 86 2.24 22.78 -24.34
C VAL A 86 1.59 23.19 -23.00
N LEU A 87 1.07 22.22 -22.25
CA LEU A 87 0.44 22.45 -20.94
C LEU A 87 1.47 22.62 -19.81
N PHE A 88 2.77 22.50 -20.11
CA PHE A 88 3.85 22.54 -19.12
C PHE A 88 4.85 23.64 -19.43
N ASN A 89 5.35 24.29 -18.38
CA ASN A 89 6.32 25.38 -18.50
C ASN A 89 7.74 24.89 -18.83
N SER A 90 8.04 23.62 -18.55
CA SER A 90 9.37 23.04 -18.77
C SER A 90 9.29 21.61 -19.27
N LYS A 91 10.28 21.21 -20.08
CA LYS A 91 10.41 19.82 -20.56
C LYS A 91 10.52 18.82 -19.41
N SER A 92 11.26 19.18 -18.36
CA SER A 92 11.44 18.34 -17.18
C SER A 92 10.12 18.06 -16.46
N ASP A 93 9.25 19.07 -16.32
CA ASP A 93 7.96 18.88 -15.65
C ASP A 93 7.02 18.01 -16.49
N TYR A 94 7.04 18.18 -17.81
CA TYR A 94 6.31 17.32 -18.73
C TYR A 94 6.76 15.85 -18.65
N ASP A 95 8.07 15.59 -18.69
CA ASP A 95 8.61 14.23 -18.64
C ASP A 95 8.30 13.52 -17.31
N LYS A 96 8.34 14.27 -16.19
CA LYS A 96 7.90 13.78 -14.87
C LYS A 96 6.41 13.46 -14.87
N TYR A 97 5.58 14.38 -15.36
CA TYR A 97 4.14 14.20 -15.42
C TYR A 97 3.78 12.96 -16.24
N ARG A 98 4.33 12.84 -17.45
CA ARG A 98 4.09 11.74 -18.39
C ARG A 98 4.52 10.39 -17.81
N SER A 99 5.56 10.37 -16.97
CA SER A 99 6.03 9.15 -16.30
C SER A 99 5.17 8.75 -15.09
N LEU A 100 4.65 9.72 -14.32
CA LEU A 100 3.94 9.47 -13.06
C LEU A 100 2.42 9.36 -13.22
N MET A 101 1.80 10.19 -14.06
CA MET A 101 0.34 10.29 -14.15
C MET A 101 -0.34 8.99 -14.60
N PRO A 102 0.18 8.24 -15.60
CA PRO A 102 -0.39 6.93 -15.95
C PRO A 102 -0.42 5.95 -14.78
N THR A 103 0.58 6.02 -13.89
CA THR A 103 0.64 5.19 -12.67
C THR A 103 -0.45 5.59 -11.69
N LYS A 104 -0.71 6.90 -11.53
CA LYS A 104 -1.78 7.41 -10.65
C LYS A 104 -3.17 7.08 -11.17
N ILE A 105 -3.39 7.17 -12.49
CA ILE A 105 -4.64 6.76 -13.12
C ILE A 105 -4.87 5.26 -12.92
N ARG A 106 -3.85 4.43 -13.13
CA ARG A 106 -3.93 2.98 -12.87
C ARG A 106 -4.23 2.67 -11.40
N GLN A 107 -3.56 3.37 -10.46
CA GLN A 107 -3.83 3.24 -9.03
C GLN A 107 -5.29 3.57 -8.71
N TRP A 108 -5.83 4.63 -9.31
CA TRP A 108 -7.24 4.97 -9.15
C TRP A 108 -8.18 3.88 -9.68
N THR A 109 -8.01 3.47 -10.93
CA THR A 109 -8.93 2.55 -11.61
C THR A 109 -8.86 1.13 -11.07
N ASN A 110 -7.66 0.62 -10.82
CA ASN A 110 -7.43 -0.79 -10.53
C ASN A 110 -7.32 -1.08 -9.03
N MET A 111 -7.25 -0.04 -8.18
CA MET A 111 -7.11 -0.23 -6.74
C MET A 111 -8.06 0.66 -5.94
N CYS A 112 -8.02 1.98 -6.08
CA CYS A 112 -8.82 2.86 -5.22
C CYS A 112 -10.33 2.66 -5.43
N VAL A 113 -10.78 2.60 -6.69
CA VAL A 113 -12.21 2.39 -7.00
C VAL A 113 -12.68 1.02 -6.49
N PRO A 114 -12.05 -0.13 -6.86
CA PRO A 114 -12.44 -1.44 -6.33
C PRO A 114 -12.41 -1.52 -4.79
N PHE A 115 -11.41 -0.90 -4.15
CA PHE A 115 -11.32 -0.88 -2.70
C PHE A 115 -12.44 -0.07 -2.04
N CYS A 116 -12.95 1.00 -2.69
CA CYS A 116 -14.10 1.74 -2.18
C CYS A 116 -15.36 0.86 -2.15
N GLU A 117 -15.56 0.04 -3.18
CA GLU A 117 -16.71 -0.88 -3.29
C GLU A 117 -16.64 -2.02 -2.24
N LEU A 118 -15.46 -2.28 -1.67
CA LEU A 118 -15.31 -3.21 -0.56
C LEU A 118 -15.95 -2.67 0.73
N HIS A 119 -16.20 -1.36 0.85
CA HIS A 119 -16.75 -0.75 2.06
C HIS A 119 -16.03 -1.18 3.35
N ALA A 120 -14.69 -1.29 3.29
CA ALA A 120 -13.90 -1.78 4.41
C ALA A 120 -14.07 -0.88 5.64
N SER A 121 -14.36 -1.49 6.78
CA SER A 121 -14.28 -0.83 8.07
C SER A 121 -12.81 -0.55 8.44
N PHE A 122 -12.60 0.32 9.43
CA PHE A 122 -11.24 0.66 9.85
C PHE A 122 -10.47 -0.57 10.35
N GLU A 123 -11.13 -1.47 11.09
CA GLU A 123 -10.50 -2.68 11.59
C GLU A 123 -10.10 -3.64 10.46
N GLU A 124 -10.98 -3.83 9.48
CA GLU A 124 -10.70 -4.66 8.29
C GLU A 124 -9.55 -4.07 7.48
N TYR A 125 -9.55 -2.77 7.24
CA TYR A 125 -8.46 -2.05 6.58
C TYR A 125 -7.11 -2.25 7.30
N ALA A 126 -7.08 -2.08 8.62
CA ALA A 126 -5.86 -2.18 9.41
C ALA A 126 -5.27 -3.59 9.38
N LEU A 127 -6.14 -4.61 9.51
CA LEU A 127 -5.73 -6.02 9.46
C LEU A 127 -5.33 -6.43 8.04
N LEU A 128 -6.05 -5.99 7.01
CA LEU A 128 -5.74 -6.25 5.61
C LEU A 128 -4.37 -5.66 5.22
N LYS A 129 -4.08 -4.43 5.67
CA LYS A 129 -2.76 -3.79 5.53
C LYS A 129 -1.68 -4.67 6.13
N ALA A 130 -1.81 -5.03 7.41
CA ALA A 130 -0.83 -5.86 8.10
C ALA A 130 -0.63 -7.21 7.41
N LEU A 131 -1.72 -7.87 7.01
CA LEU A 131 -1.69 -9.14 6.31
C LEU A 131 -0.93 -9.04 4.98
N THR A 132 -1.16 -7.97 4.22
CA THR A 132 -0.50 -7.72 2.93
C THR A 132 1.00 -7.52 3.09
N ILE A 133 1.43 -6.76 4.10
CA ILE A 133 2.85 -6.55 4.40
C ILE A 133 3.53 -7.88 4.73
N TRP A 134 2.97 -8.65 5.67
CA TRP A 134 3.52 -9.95 6.05
C TRP A 134 3.52 -10.94 4.88
N HIS A 135 2.45 -10.98 4.10
CA HIS A 135 2.37 -11.86 2.94
C HIS A 135 3.46 -11.55 1.90
N LEU A 136 3.70 -10.27 1.61
CA LEU A 136 4.76 -9.87 0.69
C LEU A 136 6.15 -10.22 1.22
N MET A 137 6.37 -10.02 2.53
CA MET A 137 7.65 -10.31 3.18
C MET A 137 7.95 -11.79 3.30
N PHE A 138 6.94 -12.66 3.35
CA PHE A 138 7.13 -14.12 3.40
C PHE A 138 8.12 -14.62 2.33
N TYR A 139 8.03 -14.08 1.11
CA TYR A 139 8.86 -14.48 -0.03
C TYR A 139 10.29 -13.92 0.01
N LYS A 140 10.59 -13.01 0.96
CA LYS A 140 11.89 -12.35 1.12
C LYS A 140 12.65 -12.79 2.37
N LEU A 141 12.04 -13.62 3.21
CA LEU A 141 12.61 -14.08 4.48
C LEU A 141 13.32 -15.44 4.34
N SER A 142 14.29 -15.67 5.22
CA SER A 142 14.87 -17.00 5.45
C SER A 142 13.82 -17.98 5.99
N GLU A 143 14.15 -19.27 6.03
CA GLU A 143 13.25 -20.30 6.55
C GLU A 143 12.77 -20.01 7.99
N ALA A 144 13.70 -19.64 8.89
CA ALA A 144 13.37 -19.23 10.24
C ALA A 144 12.44 -18.01 10.27
N GLY A 145 12.68 -17.03 9.40
CA GLY A 145 11.83 -15.85 9.26
C GLY A 145 10.44 -16.18 8.70
N ARG A 146 10.33 -17.14 7.78
CA ARG A 146 9.05 -17.63 7.25
C ARG A 146 8.19 -18.28 8.32
N ASN A 147 8.79 -19.01 9.26
CA ASN A 147 8.06 -19.59 10.40
C ASN A 147 7.49 -18.52 11.35
N VAL A 148 8.19 -17.39 11.53
CA VAL A 148 7.64 -16.24 12.27
C VAL A 148 6.52 -15.59 11.47
N CYS A 149 6.75 -15.34 10.17
CA CYS A 149 5.77 -14.73 9.29
C CYS A 149 4.47 -15.54 9.20
N HIS A 150 4.55 -16.87 9.13
CA HIS A 150 3.39 -17.76 9.10
C HIS A 150 2.53 -17.56 10.35
N ARG A 151 3.15 -17.63 11.53
CA ARG A 151 2.46 -17.41 12.81
C ARG A 151 1.78 -16.04 12.87
N GLN A 152 2.45 -14.99 12.39
CA GLN A 152 1.86 -13.64 12.34
C GLN A 152 0.66 -13.58 11.39
N ARG A 153 0.76 -14.18 10.20
CA ARG A 153 -0.35 -14.24 9.24
C ARG A 153 -1.55 -15.00 9.81
N ASP A 154 -1.34 -16.13 10.48
CA ASP A 154 -2.41 -16.91 11.11
C ASP A 154 -3.17 -16.08 12.15
N LEU A 155 -2.43 -15.40 13.03
CA LEU A 155 -3.03 -14.53 14.05
C LEU A 155 -3.85 -13.39 13.43
N ILE A 156 -3.34 -12.76 12.35
CA ILE A 156 -4.05 -11.70 11.64
C ILE A 156 -5.29 -12.25 10.93
N MET A 157 -5.21 -13.43 10.30
CA MET A 157 -6.35 -14.08 9.65
C MET A 157 -7.45 -14.44 10.66
N LEU A 158 -7.07 -14.98 11.83
CA LEU A 158 -8.02 -15.25 12.92
C LEU A 158 -8.67 -13.96 13.43
N ALA A 159 -7.90 -12.89 13.60
CA ALA A 159 -8.43 -11.59 14.01
C ALA A 159 -9.39 -11.01 12.95
N LEU A 160 -9.05 -11.15 11.66
CA LEU A 160 -9.88 -10.68 10.56
C LEU A 160 -11.20 -11.45 10.50
N HIS A 161 -11.14 -12.78 10.60
CA HIS A 161 -12.32 -13.62 10.71
C HIS A 161 -13.22 -13.18 11.86
N GLN A 162 -12.67 -12.97 13.06
CA GLN A 162 -13.43 -12.47 14.21
C GLN A 162 -14.08 -11.09 13.98
N VAL A 163 -13.45 -10.21 13.20
CA VAL A 163 -14.03 -8.91 12.82
C VAL A 163 -15.18 -9.12 11.83
N CYS A 164 -15.02 -10.00 10.83
CA CYS A 164 -16.05 -10.35 9.86
C CYS A 164 -17.26 -10.98 10.57
N SER A 165 -17.06 -11.96 11.45
CA SER A 165 -18.14 -12.67 12.17
C SER A 165 -19.00 -11.77 13.05
N LYS A 166 -18.49 -10.60 13.46
CA LYS A 166 -19.24 -9.65 14.28
C LYS A 166 -20.11 -8.68 13.48
N LYS A 167 -19.84 -8.50 12.19
CA LYS A 167 -20.41 -7.42 11.37
C LYS A 167 -21.13 -7.91 10.13
N ALA A 168 -20.72 -9.02 9.55
CA ALA A 168 -21.25 -9.52 8.27
C ALA A 168 -22.29 -10.62 8.48
N LEU A 169 -23.31 -10.62 7.61
CA LEU A 169 -24.27 -11.72 7.50
C LEU A 169 -23.61 -13.02 7.02
N ASP A 170 -22.59 -12.90 6.15
CA ASP A 170 -21.78 -14.00 5.62
C ASP A 170 -20.28 -13.68 5.86
N PRO A 171 -19.73 -14.11 7.01
CA PRO A 171 -18.36 -13.83 7.40
C PRO A 171 -17.31 -14.43 6.45
N GLU A 172 -17.58 -15.60 5.88
CA GLU A 172 -16.68 -16.34 4.99
C GLU A 172 -16.55 -15.62 3.65
N VAL A 173 -17.67 -15.21 3.04
CA VAL A 173 -17.66 -14.42 1.80
C VAL A 173 -17.01 -13.06 2.03
N ARG A 174 -17.25 -12.44 3.19
CA ARG A 174 -16.60 -11.17 3.55
C ARG A 174 -15.09 -11.32 3.67
N MET A 175 -14.63 -12.36 4.36
CA MET A 175 -13.21 -12.66 4.49
C MET A 175 -12.57 -12.94 3.13
N GLY A 176 -13.22 -13.74 2.27
CA GLY A 176 -12.76 -14.00 0.90
C GLY A 176 -12.61 -12.72 0.08
N SER A 177 -13.60 -11.83 0.15
CA SER A 177 -13.56 -10.52 -0.53
C SER A 177 -12.39 -9.65 -0.07
N LEU A 178 -12.11 -9.63 1.24
CA LEU A 178 -10.96 -8.91 1.82
C LEU A 178 -9.62 -9.52 1.38
N LEU A 179 -9.51 -10.85 1.36
CA LEU A 179 -8.31 -11.54 0.91
C LEU A 179 -8.03 -11.31 -0.58
N LEU A 180 -9.07 -11.33 -1.42
CA LEU A 180 -8.96 -11.00 -2.84
C LEU A 180 -8.50 -9.54 -3.02
N ALA A 181 -8.92 -8.62 -2.17
CA ALA A 181 -8.48 -7.23 -2.23
C ALA A 181 -6.96 -7.04 -1.99
N MET A 182 -6.28 -8.02 -1.38
CA MET A 182 -4.81 -8.01 -1.29
C MET A 182 -4.16 -7.99 -2.68
N SER A 183 -4.77 -8.64 -3.68
CA SER A 183 -4.22 -8.71 -5.04
C SER A 183 -4.08 -7.31 -5.66
N TYR A 184 -5.07 -6.43 -5.47
CA TYR A 184 -5.03 -5.05 -5.98
C TYR A 184 -3.85 -4.29 -5.40
N VAL A 185 -3.60 -4.46 -4.10
CA VAL A 185 -2.53 -3.78 -3.37
C VAL A 185 -1.16 -4.31 -3.82
N LEU A 186 -1.03 -5.64 -3.95
CA LEU A 186 0.22 -6.28 -4.35
C LEU A 186 0.62 -5.91 -5.78
N GLU A 187 -0.32 -5.90 -6.72
CA GLU A 187 -0.07 -5.50 -8.10
C GLU A 187 0.39 -4.03 -8.18
N GLN A 188 -0.29 -3.12 -7.49
CA GLN A 188 0.12 -1.71 -7.48
C GLN A 188 1.44 -1.49 -6.74
N ALA A 189 1.71 -2.20 -5.66
CA ALA A 189 2.99 -2.12 -4.95
C ALA A 189 4.14 -2.63 -5.81
N GLN A 190 3.95 -3.73 -6.56
CA GLN A 190 4.94 -4.23 -7.51
C GLN A 190 5.16 -3.25 -8.67
N ALA A 191 4.09 -2.70 -9.24
CA ALA A 191 4.18 -1.69 -10.30
C ALA A 191 4.90 -0.42 -9.82
N LEU A 192 4.65 0.01 -8.58
CA LEU A 192 5.35 1.13 -7.95
C LEU A 192 6.86 0.86 -7.87
N VAL A 193 7.23 -0.31 -7.33
CA VAL A 193 8.63 -0.70 -7.20
C VAL A 193 9.32 -0.79 -8.56
N HIS A 194 8.64 -1.33 -9.57
CA HIS A 194 9.15 -1.39 -10.94
C HIS A 194 9.31 0.01 -11.56
N ASN A 195 8.30 0.88 -11.45
CA ASN A 195 8.34 2.21 -12.06
C ASN A 195 9.41 3.09 -11.43
N TYR A 196 9.59 3.05 -10.11
CA TYR A 196 10.70 3.79 -9.49
C TYR A 196 12.08 3.20 -9.83
N ARG A 197 12.21 1.87 -9.98
CA ARG A 197 13.44 1.25 -10.52
C ARG A 197 13.76 1.82 -11.90
N MET A 198 12.77 1.88 -12.78
CA MET A 198 12.94 2.44 -14.13
C MET A 198 13.30 3.93 -14.08
N ILE A 199 12.57 4.74 -13.31
CA ILE A 199 12.85 6.19 -13.16
C ILE A 199 14.27 6.43 -12.62
N THR A 200 14.71 5.62 -11.65
CA THR A 200 16.06 5.69 -11.06
C THR A 200 17.13 5.22 -12.05
N PHE A 201 16.87 4.16 -12.81
CA PHE A 201 17.81 3.58 -13.77
C PHE A 201 18.02 4.49 -15.00
N PHE A 202 16.96 5.16 -15.47
CA PHE A 202 17.01 6.08 -16.60
C PHE A 202 17.32 7.54 -16.20
N ASP A 203 17.63 7.81 -14.92
CA ASP A 203 17.90 9.14 -14.34
C ASP A 203 16.85 10.21 -14.70
N VAL A 204 15.60 9.78 -14.92
CA VAL A 204 14.48 10.66 -15.31
C VAL A 204 14.10 11.60 -14.16
N MET A 205 14.33 11.15 -12.92
CA MET A 205 14.30 11.98 -11.72
C MET A 205 15.42 11.53 -10.78
N LYS A 206 16.15 12.48 -10.20
CA LYS A 206 16.97 12.24 -9.02
C LYS A 206 16.05 11.82 -7.87
N CYS A 207 15.79 10.52 -7.74
CA CYS A 207 15.11 9.98 -6.58
C CYS A 207 15.96 10.25 -5.34
N ASP A 208 15.29 10.52 -4.22
CA ASP A 208 15.94 10.68 -2.92
C ASP A 208 16.84 9.45 -2.62
N SER A 209 17.96 9.63 -1.94
CA SER A 209 18.93 8.54 -1.72
C SER A 209 18.29 7.34 -1.02
N VAL A 210 17.31 7.59 -0.14
CA VAL A 210 16.49 6.56 0.53
C VAL A 210 15.60 5.78 -0.46
N LEU A 211 15.05 6.45 -1.47
CA LEU A 211 14.27 5.83 -2.54
C LEU A 211 15.20 5.03 -3.49
N VAL A 212 16.36 5.57 -3.85
CA VAL A 212 17.36 4.84 -4.65
C VAL A 212 17.81 3.58 -3.93
N ASP A 213 18.13 3.70 -2.65
CA ASP A 213 18.49 2.58 -1.78
C ASP A 213 17.36 1.55 -1.70
N MET A 214 16.09 2.00 -1.69
CA MET A 214 14.89 1.15 -1.75
C MET A 214 14.87 0.19 -2.95
N PHE A 215 15.44 0.60 -4.09
CA PHE A 215 15.35 -0.08 -5.36
C PHE A 215 16.58 -0.89 -5.74
N ASN A 216 17.77 -0.50 -5.24
CA ASN A 216 18.96 -1.32 -5.30
C ASN A 216 18.72 -2.60 -4.47
N TYR A 217 19.08 -3.77 -5.04
CA TYR A 217 18.79 -5.16 -4.64
C TYR A 217 17.57 -5.81 -5.31
#